data_AF-A0A428UXV5-F1
#
_entry.id   AF-A0A428UXV5-F1
#
_cell.length_a   1.000
_cell.length_b   1.000
_cell.length_c   1.000
_cell.angle_alpha   90.00
_cell.angle_beta   90.00
_cell.angle_gamma   90.00
#
_symmetry.space_group_name_H-M   'P 1'
#
loop_
_entity.id
_entity.type
_entity.pdbx_description
1 polymer ?
#
loop_
_entity_poly.entity_id
_entity_poly.type
_entity_poly.pdbx_seq_one_letter_code
_entity_poly.pdbx_strand_id
1 'polypeptide(L)'
;MPLYEIEHCIPLSKEQRDELAQTITHIHTKKFSTPSLFVNVRFTDVRDHCMYIAGQQRTSNRIFGVVRAGGPRTAESFDELAQQLEAAWDAVINGGKRGHGDKEMKVVSIQGSITAGVESGLLLPRAGGDAAWLNENKPMFERLAQAGDADFVQLLDEMQNREDLVKALSDDAIRGESREMIGVFPRVCSHGPTRSRESFNELCSEINSAWHHIVHPELSNSELPPRELELAAIFITSELLAGMKVGFPVPAAGTEIAWAKEHFESFKERAALGDEDFVDYVEELEKKPEFNEAPRSE
;
A
#
# COMPACT_ATOMS: atom_id res chain seq x y z
N MET A 1 -3.26 4.35 13.30
CA MET A 1 -3.30 3.02 12.70
C MET A 1 -2.92 2.93 11.22
N PRO A 2 -1.67 2.78 10.78
CA PRO A 2 -1.43 2.00 9.57
C PRO A 2 -1.71 0.50 9.82
N LEU A 3 -2.25 -0.20 8.82
CA LEU A 3 -2.37 -1.66 8.81
C LEU A 3 -1.56 -2.20 7.63
N TYR A 4 -0.64 -3.11 7.93
CA TYR A 4 0.11 -3.86 6.94
C TYR A 4 -0.40 -5.30 6.90
N GLU A 5 -0.91 -5.72 5.75
CA GLU A 5 -1.30 -7.10 5.50
C GLU A 5 -0.25 -7.78 4.63
N ILE A 6 0.35 -8.84 5.15
CA ILE A 6 1.32 -9.67 4.45
C ILE A 6 0.62 -10.96 4.04
N GLU A 7 0.33 -11.09 2.76
CA GLU A 7 -0.06 -12.35 2.15
C GLU A 7 1.20 -13.14 1.80
N HIS A 8 1.30 -14.38 2.28
CA HIS A 8 2.46 -15.24 1.98
C HIS A 8 2.01 -16.59 1.40
N CYS A 9 2.64 -16.99 0.29
CA CYS A 9 2.43 -18.30 -0.34
C CYS A 9 3.52 -19.32 0.03
N ILE A 10 4.45 -18.94 0.90
CA ILE A 10 5.45 -19.83 1.50
C ILE A 10 5.20 -19.97 3.00
N PRO A 11 5.55 -21.11 3.62
CA PRO A 11 5.56 -21.21 5.07
C PRO A 11 6.58 -20.22 5.66
N LEU A 12 6.13 -19.37 6.59
CA LEU A 12 7.00 -18.49 7.36
C LEU A 12 7.18 -19.04 8.78
N SER A 13 8.40 -19.01 9.30
CA SER A 13 8.65 -19.33 10.71
C SER A 13 8.11 -18.21 11.63
N LYS A 14 8.03 -18.47 12.94
CA LYS A 14 7.65 -17.43 13.89
C LYS A 14 8.68 -16.31 13.91
N GLU A 15 9.96 -16.67 13.88
CA GLU A 15 11.09 -15.75 13.87
C GLU A 15 11.06 -14.84 12.64
N GLN A 16 10.78 -15.39 11.46
CA GLN A 16 10.64 -14.58 10.24
C GLN A 16 9.46 -13.61 10.32
N ARG A 17 8.32 -14.03 10.88
CA ARG A 17 7.16 -13.14 11.07
C ARG A 17 7.46 -12.04 12.08
N ASP A 18 8.08 -12.39 13.20
CA ASP A 18 8.42 -11.44 14.26
C ASP A 18 9.43 -10.40 13.75
N GLU A 19 10.49 -10.84 13.07
CA GLU A 19 11.51 -9.97 12.50
C GLU A 19 10.92 -9.05 11.44
N LEU A 20 10.13 -9.59 10.50
CA LEU A 20 9.50 -8.78 9.47
C LEU A 20 8.50 -7.76 10.05
N ALA A 21 7.71 -8.14 11.05
CA ALA A 21 6.80 -7.22 11.73
C ALA A 21 7.55 -6.08 12.45
N GLN A 22 8.66 -6.40 13.12
CA GLN A 22 9.53 -5.39 13.74
C GLN A 22 10.15 -4.45 12.71
N THR A 23 10.67 -4.99 11.61
CA THR A 23 11.27 -4.19 10.54
C THR A 23 10.25 -3.26 9.88
N ILE A 24 9.05 -3.76 9.53
CA ILE A 24 7.97 -2.95 8.95
C ILE A 24 7.56 -1.83 9.92
N THR A 25 7.42 -2.15 11.20
CA THR A 25 7.12 -1.17 12.26
C THR A 25 8.20 -0.10 12.32
N HIS A 26 9.47 -0.49 12.32
CA HIS A 26 10.58 0.45 12.33
C HIS A 26 10.57 1.38 11.10
N ILE A 27 10.40 0.82 9.91
CA ILE A 27 10.31 1.56 8.64
C ILE A 27 9.21 2.63 8.72
N HIS A 28 7.98 2.24 9.10
CA HIS A 28 6.86 3.18 9.15
C HIS A 28 7.06 4.26 10.21
N THR A 29 7.45 3.86 11.43
CA THR A 29 7.59 4.76 12.58
C THR A 29 8.66 5.82 12.33
N LYS A 30 9.80 5.44 11.75
CA LYS A 30 10.87 6.39 11.39
C LYS A 30 10.46 7.33 10.27
N LYS A 31 9.77 6.81 9.25
CA LYS A 31 9.38 7.61 8.10
C LYS A 31 8.35 8.69 8.42
N PHE A 32 7.40 8.38 9.29
CA PHE A 32 6.27 9.27 9.58
C PHE A 32 6.20 9.75 11.03
N SER A 33 7.26 9.57 11.80
CA SER A 33 7.35 9.89 13.24
C SER A 33 6.11 9.41 14.02
N THR A 34 5.58 8.26 13.63
CA THR A 34 4.39 7.66 14.25
C THR A 34 4.86 6.75 15.39
N PRO A 35 4.18 6.70 16.54
CA PRO A 35 4.49 5.74 17.61
C PRO A 35 4.30 4.29 17.15
N SER A 36 5.15 3.38 17.63
CA SER A 36 5.12 1.97 17.19
C SER A 36 3.81 1.26 17.52
N LEU A 37 3.20 1.58 18.67
CA LEU A 37 1.95 1.00 19.15
C LEU A 37 0.81 1.04 18.11
N PHE A 38 0.80 2.06 17.25
CA PHE A 38 -0.27 2.22 16.25
C PHE A 38 -0.01 1.48 14.94
N VAL A 39 1.15 0.82 14.78
CA VAL A 39 1.48 0.07 13.58
C VAL A 39 1.03 -1.36 13.72
N ASN A 40 0.04 -1.73 12.92
CA ASN A 40 -0.53 -3.07 12.93
C ASN A 40 0.04 -3.88 11.76
N VAL A 41 0.47 -5.11 12.05
CA VAL A 41 1.01 -6.03 11.06
C VAL A 41 0.27 -7.35 11.16
N ARG A 42 -0.32 -7.80 10.05
CA ARG A 42 -1.09 -9.04 9.96
C ARG A 42 -0.51 -9.95 8.89
N PHE A 43 -0.35 -11.23 9.20
CA PHE A 43 0.07 -12.25 8.25
C PHE A 43 -1.12 -13.14 7.87
N THR A 44 -1.26 -13.41 6.57
CA THR A 44 -2.27 -14.30 6.01
C THR A 44 -1.58 -15.34 5.13
N ASP A 45 -1.77 -16.61 5.45
CA ASP A 45 -1.32 -17.71 4.60
C ASP A 45 -2.29 -17.87 3.43
N VAL A 46 -1.79 -17.69 2.21
CA VAL A 46 -2.61 -17.70 0.99
C VAL A 46 -2.29 -18.88 0.06
N ARG A 47 -1.62 -19.92 0.58
CA ARG A 47 -1.21 -21.10 -0.22
C ARG A 47 -2.37 -21.80 -0.91
N ASP A 48 -3.52 -21.85 -0.25
CA ASP A 48 -4.71 -22.52 -0.76
C ASP A 48 -5.71 -21.54 -1.42
N HIS A 49 -5.33 -20.27 -1.61
CA HIS A 49 -6.20 -19.29 -2.25
C HIS A 49 -6.20 -19.45 -3.78
N CYS A 50 -7.40 -19.32 -4.38
CA CYS A 50 -7.57 -19.31 -5.83
C CYS A 50 -7.30 -17.90 -6.39
N MET A 51 -6.03 -17.62 -6.62
CA MET A 51 -5.55 -16.34 -7.16
C MET A 51 -5.17 -16.52 -8.64
N TYR A 52 -5.46 -15.51 -9.47
CA TYR A 52 -5.16 -15.52 -10.89
C TYR A 52 -4.34 -14.28 -11.28
N ILE A 53 -3.24 -14.49 -12.01
CA ILE A 53 -2.41 -13.42 -12.58
C ILE A 53 -2.34 -13.69 -14.09
N ALA A 54 -2.62 -12.68 -14.90
CA ALA A 54 -2.70 -12.80 -16.36
C ALA A 54 -3.63 -13.95 -16.84
N GLY A 55 -4.73 -14.21 -16.10
CA GLY A 55 -5.68 -15.29 -16.42
C GLY A 55 -5.21 -16.70 -16.02
N GLN A 56 -4.00 -16.86 -15.48
CA GLN A 56 -3.48 -18.13 -15.01
C GLN A 56 -3.53 -18.22 -13.48
N GLN A 57 -3.87 -19.40 -12.94
CA GLN A 57 -3.85 -19.59 -11.50
C GLN A 57 -2.40 -19.53 -10.99
N ARG A 58 -2.14 -18.64 -10.03
CA ARG A 58 -0.82 -18.38 -9.45
C ARG A 58 -0.94 -18.13 -7.95
N THR A 59 0.11 -18.44 -7.21
CA THR A 59 0.27 -17.95 -5.83
C THR A 59 1.34 -16.87 -5.81
N SER A 60 1.30 -15.97 -4.82
CA SER A 60 2.29 -14.90 -4.71
C SER A 60 2.35 -14.30 -3.32
N ASN A 61 3.51 -13.81 -2.92
CA ASN A 61 3.63 -12.99 -1.71
C ASN A 61 3.31 -11.53 -2.01
N ARG A 62 2.60 -10.87 -1.09
CA ARG A 62 2.20 -9.47 -1.21
C ARG A 62 2.21 -8.75 0.12
N ILE A 63 2.42 -7.44 0.06
CA ILE A 63 2.25 -6.53 1.18
C ILE A 63 1.25 -5.45 0.78
N PHE A 64 0.16 -5.32 1.53
CA PHE A 64 -0.79 -4.21 1.41
C PHE A 64 -0.64 -3.31 2.62
N GLY A 65 -0.28 -2.05 2.42
CA GLY A 65 -0.22 -1.03 3.46
C GLY A 65 -1.41 -0.10 3.37
N VAL A 66 -2.34 -0.18 4.31
CA VAL A 66 -3.44 0.77 4.48
C VAL A 66 -2.98 1.87 5.43
N VAL A 67 -2.84 3.10 4.92
CA VAL A 67 -2.24 4.22 5.64
C VAL A 67 -3.10 5.48 5.60
N ARG A 68 -2.82 6.42 6.52
CA ARG A 68 -3.38 7.78 6.47
C ARG A 68 -2.67 8.60 5.40
N ALA A 69 -3.40 9.08 4.41
CA ALA A 69 -2.91 10.02 3.41
C ALA A 69 -2.98 11.48 3.90
N GLY A 70 -2.14 12.35 3.34
CA GLY A 70 -2.18 13.81 3.56
C GLY A 70 -1.14 14.37 4.54
N GLY A 71 -1.29 15.65 4.88
CA GLY A 71 -0.33 16.39 5.68
C GLY A 71 0.96 16.67 4.88
N PRO A 72 2.16 16.48 5.46
CA PRO A 72 3.43 16.64 4.74
C PRO A 72 3.83 15.41 3.90
N ARG A 73 3.02 14.36 3.86
CA ARG A 73 3.33 13.10 3.18
C ARG A 73 3.14 13.25 1.66
N THR A 74 4.14 12.85 0.88
CA THR A 74 4.14 12.95 -0.58
C THR A 74 4.08 11.57 -1.25
N ALA A 75 3.81 11.51 -2.56
CA ALA A 75 3.86 10.26 -3.32
C ALA A 75 5.24 9.61 -3.23
N GLU A 76 6.31 10.39 -3.35
CA GLU A 76 7.69 9.91 -3.26
C GLU A 76 8.00 9.29 -1.88
N SER A 77 7.40 9.86 -0.82
CA SER A 77 7.52 9.30 0.52
C SER A 77 6.90 7.90 0.60
N PHE A 78 5.79 7.66 -0.12
CA PHE A 78 5.14 6.36 -0.20
C PHE A 78 5.84 5.39 -1.18
N ASP A 79 6.45 5.89 -2.25
CA ASP A 79 7.26 5.07 -3.17
C ASP A 79 8.48 4.49 -2.47
N GLU A 80 9.24 5.35 -1.80
CA GLU A 80 10.37 4.91 -0.98
C GLU A 80 9.92 3.99 0.18
N LEU A 81 8.71 4.16 0.71
CA LEU A 81 8.15 3.24 1.71
C LEU A 81 7.93 1.86 1.09
N ALA A 82 7.32 1.79 -0.08
CA ALA A 82 7.06 0.53 -0.78
C ALA A 82 8.38 -0.21 -1.09
N GLN A 83 9.42 0.52 -1.54
CA GLN A 83 10.75 -0.04 -1.79
C GLN A 83 11.41 -0.57 -0.51
N GLN A 84 11.31 0.15 0.61
CA GLN A 84 11.86 -0.32 1.89
C GLN A 84 11.16 -1.59 2.41
N LEU A 85 9.86 -1.72 2.17
CA LEU A 85 9.10 -2.93 2.55
C LEU A 85 9.48 -4.14 1.68
N GLU A 86 9.68 -3.94 0.39
CA GLU A 86 10.20 -4.99 -0.51
C GLU A 86 11.61 -5.43 -0.08
N ALA A 87 12.51 -4.47 0.21
CA ALA A 87 13.85 -4.76 0.70
C ALA A 87 13.84 -5.49 2.06
N ALA A 88 12.90 -5.15 2.95
CA ALA A 88 12.73 -5.83 4.23
C ALA A 88 12.32 -7.30 4.04
N TRP A 89 11.43 -7.59 3.09
CA TRP A 89 11.11 -8.98 2.73
C TRP A 89 12.36 -9.74 2.29
N ASP A 90 13.15 -9.17 1.36
CA ASP A 90 14.35 -9.85 0.87
C ASP A 90 15.40 -10.04 1.97
N ALA A 91 15.57 -9.07 2.87
CA ALA A 91 16.47 -9.19 4.01
C ALA A 91 16.08 -10.37 4.93
N VAL A 92 14.82 -10.43 5.35
CA VAL A 92 14.34 -11.40 6.36
C VAL A 92 14.08 -12.78 5.76
N ILE A 93 13.56 -12.85 4.54
CA ILE A 93 13.10 -14.10 3.91
C ILE A 93 14.16 -14.70 2.98
N ASN A 94 14.86 -13.84 2.24
CA ASN A 94 15.75 -14.25 1.16
C ASN A 94 17.24 -14.05 1.46
N GLY A 95 17.58 -13.69 2.71
CA GLY A 95 18.96 -13.51 3.15
C GLY A 95 19.65 -12.31 2.50
N GLY A 96 18.90 -11.24 2.25
CA GLY A 96 19.41 -9.98 1.68
C GLY A 96 19.61 -10.00 0.17
N LYS A 97 19.10 -11.02 -0.53
CA LYS A 97 19.07 -11.09 -1.99
C LYS A 97 17.64 -11.12 -2.48
N ARG A 98 17.43 -10.66 -3.71
CA ARG A 98 16.13 -10.73 -4.34
C ARG A 98 15.63 -12.17 -4.45
N GLY A 99 14.42 -12.42 -3.97
CA GLY A 99 13.75 -13.72 -4.12
C GLY A 99 13.36 -14.01 -5.57
N HIS A 100 13.24 -15.30 -5.90
CA HIS A 100 12.73 -15.78 -7.18
C HIS A 100 11.61 -16.80 -6.97
N GLY A 101 10.69 -16.92 -7.95
CA GLY A 101 9.54 -17.82 -7.87
C GLY A 101 8.68 -17.54 -6.63
N ASP A 102 8.36 -18.59 -5.88
CA ASP A 102 7.50 -18.52 -4.68
C ASP A 102 8.09 -17.67 -3.54
N LYS A 103 9.37 -17.31 -3.58
CA LYS A 103 10.01 -16.45 -2.58
C LYS A 103 10.06 -14.98 -2.98
N GLU A 104 9.68 -14.65 -4.21
CA GLU A 104 9.65 -13.28 -4.69
C GLU A 104 8.48 -12.52 -4.03
N MET A 105 8.76 -11.28 -3.62
CA MET A 105 7.70 -10.33 -3.29
C MET A 105 7.10 -9.81 -4.60
N LYS A 106 5.89 -10.26 -4.94
CA LYS A 106 5.27 -9.90 -6.23
C LYS A 106 4.63 -8.52 -6.18
N VAL A 107 4.05 -8.11 -5.06
CA VAL A 107 3.36 -6.82 -4.94
C VAL A 107 3.59 -6.20 -3.57
N VAL A 108 4.02 -4.94 -3.55
CA VAL A 108 3.85 -4.04 -2.41
C VAL A 108 2.93 -2.91 -2.83
N SER A 109 1.85 -2.64 -2.10
CA SER A 109 0.85 -1.64 -2.49
C SER A 109 0.47 -0.79 -1.29
N ILE A 110 0.58 0.54 -1.41
CA ILE A 110 0.23 1.48 -0.34
C ILE A 110 -1.04 2.25 -0.70
N GLN A 111 -2.06 2.10 0.13
CA GLN A 111 -3.38 2.69 -0.04
C GLN A 111 -3.64 3.79 1.00
N GLY A 112 -3.99 4.98 0.51
CA GLY A 112 -4.27 6.16 1.32
C GLY A 112 -5.70 6.25 1.87
N SER A 113 -6.25 5.18 2.43
CA SER A 113 -7.72 5.07 2.64
C SER A 113 -8.23 5.50 4.03
N ILE A 114 -7.36 5.78 5.01
CA ILE A 114 -7.81 6.07 6.38
C ILE A 114 -8.20 7.55 6.53
N THR A 115 -9.49 7.83 6.37
CA THR A 115 -10.06 9.18 6.53
C THR A 115 -10.42 9.49 7.98
N ALA A 116 -10.84 8.48 8.75
CA ALA A 116 -11.13 8.55 10.18
C ALA A 116 -10.91 7.17 10.81
N GLY A 117 -10.63 7.12 12.11
CA GLY A 117 -10.50 5.87 12.84
C GLY A 117 -10.46 6.09 14.34
N VAL A 118 -10.80 5.05 15.08
CA VAL A 118 -10.65 4.97 16.54
C VAL A 118 -9.72 3.80 16.86
N GLU A 119 -8.71 4.04 17.68
CA GLU A 119 -7.75 3.03 18.13
C GLU A 119 -7.61 3.11 19.64
N SER A 120 -7.77 1.99 20.34
CA SER A 120 -7.78 1.95 21.82
C SER A 120 -8.75 2.96 22.46
N GLY A 121 -9.90 3.21 21.79
CA GLY A 121 -10.92 4.17 22.23
C GLY A 121 -10.60 5.64 21.90
N LEU A 122 -9.48 5.93 21.23
CA LEU A 122 -9.08 7.29 20.86
C LEU A 122 -9.32 7.57 19.39
N LEU A 123 -9.89 8.72 19.10
CA LEU A 123 -9.96 9.24 17.74
C LEU A 123 -8.54 9.52 17.22
N LEU A 124 -8.23 8.99 16.04
CA LEU A 124 -6.94 9.21 15.39
C LEU A 124 -6.82 10.66 14.91
N PRO A 125 -5.62 11.26 14.99
CA PRO A 125 -5.40 12.59 14.44
C PRO A 125 -5.40 12.56 12.92
N ARG A 126 -5.60 13.73 12.31
CA ARG A 126 -5.29 13.94 10.89
C ARG A 126 -3.81 13.67 10.64
N ALA A 127 -3.46 13.22 9.43
CA ALA A 127 -2.07 13.00 9.06
C ALA A 127 -1.22 14.26 9.29
N GLY A 128 -0.12 14.13 10.04
CA GLY A 128 0.76 15.23 10.40
C GLY A 128 0.36 16.00 11.67
N GLY A 129 -0.76 15.63 12.31
CA GLY A 129 -1.18 16.13 13.63
C GLY A 129 -0.77 15.23 14.79
N ASP A 130 0.11 14.26 14.55
CA ASP A 130 0.43 13.19 15.49
C ASP A 130 1.09 13.71 16.78
N ALA A 131 1.99 14.70 16.69
CA ALA A 131 2.66 15.27 17.86
C ALA A 131 1.70 16.02 18.81
N ALA A 132 0.86 16.92 18.28
CA ALA A 132 -0.15 17.62 19.07
C ALA A 132 -1.10 16.64 19.76
N TRP A 133 -1.58 15.64 19.01
CA TRP A 133 -2.45 14.60 19.53
C TRP A 133 -1.81 13.77 20.64
N LEU A 134 -0.51 13.44 20.53
CA LEU A 134 0.22 12.75 21.59
C LEU A 134 0.31 13.58 22.86
N ASN A 135 0.60 14.88 22.73
CA ASN A 135 0.64 15.80 23.87
C ASN A 135 -0.72 15.93 24.56
N GLU A 136 -1.80 16.07 23.79
CA GLU A 136 -3.18 16.18 24.30
C GLU A 136 -3.62 14.92 25.06
N ASN A 137 -3.23 13.74 24.59
CA ASN A 137 -3.65 12.46 25.17
C ASN A 137 -2.66 11.89 26.22
N LYS A 138 -1.50 12.53 26.42
CA LYS A 138 -0.46 12.09 27.36
C LYS A 138 -0.98 11.77 28.78
N PRO A 139 -1.86 12.59 29.42
CA PRO A 139 -2.36 12.27 30.75
C PRO A 139 -3.13 10.95 30.82
N MET A 140 -3.79 10.56 29.72
CA MET A 140 -4.47 9.28 29.63
C MET A 140 -3.47 8.13 29.48
N PHE A 141 -2.43 8.31 28.65
CA PHE A 141 -1.37 7.31 28.50
C PHE A 141 -0.67 7.02 29.83
N GLU A 142 -0.36 8.07 30.61
CA GLU A 142 0.22 7.95 31.96
C GLU A 142 -0.69 7.14 32.89
N ARG A 143 -2.01 7.36 32.84
CA ARG A 143 -2.97 6.58 33.64
C ARG A 143 -2.98 5.10 33.24
N LEU A 144 -2.98 4.80 31.94
CA LEU A 144 -2.99 3.42 31.44
C LEU A 144 -1.68 2.69 31.77
N ALA A 145 -0.54 3.36 31.60
CA ALA A 145 0.77 2.84 31.99
C ALA A 145 0.85 2.57 33.50
N GLN A 146 0.34 3.47 34.34
CA GLN A 146 0.27 3.26 35.80
C GLN A 146 -0.64 2.09 36.20
N ALA A 147 -1.66 1.80 35.39
CA ALA A 147 -2.53 0.63 35.57
C ALA A 147 -1.87 -0.68 35.12
N GLY A 148 -0.65 -0.63 34.59
CA GLY A 148 0.14 -1.81 34.18
C GLY A 148 -0.03 -2.19 32.71
N ASP A 149 -0.61 -1.33 31.88
CA ASP A 149 -0.71 -1.57 30.44
C ASP A 149 0.66 -1.40 29.76
N ALA A 150 1.27 -2.52 29.36
CA ALA A 150 2.62 -2.59 28.81
C ALA A 150 2.78 -1.77 27.52
N ASP A 151 1.73 -1.70 26.70
CA ASP A 151 1.73 -0.97 25.45
C ASP A 151 1.86 0.53 25.68
N PHE A 152 1.15 1.06 26.70
CA PHE A 152 1.23 2.47 27.07
C PHE A 152 2.51 2.80 27.87
N VAL A 153 3.08 1.84 28.60
CA VAL A 153 4.43 1.98 29.17
C VAL A 153 5.46 2.19 28.06
N GLN A 154 5.42 1.35 27.01
CA GLN A 154 6.33 1.48 25.87
C GLN A 154 6.08 2.76 25.08
N LEU A 155 4.82 3.16 24.86
CA LEU A 155 4.49 4.43 24.20
C LEU A 155 5.11 5.63 24.91
N LEU A 156 5.02 5.68 26.25
CA LEU A 156 5.61 6.76 27.04
C LEU A 156 7.12 6.77 26.99
N ASP A 157 7.77 5.60 26.97
CA ASP A 157 9.20 5.48 26.76
C ASP A 157 9.62 6.03 25.39
N GLU A 158 8.90 5.66 24.32
CA GLU A 158 9.17 6.21 22.98
C GLU A 158 9.02 7.72 22.92
N MET A 159 7.98 8.28 23.55
CA MET A 159 7.77 9.72 23.62
C MET A 159 8.90 10.47 24.34
N GLN A 160 9.62 9.79 25.23
CA GLN A 160 10.72 10.38 26.01
C GLN A 160 12.09 10.18 25.35
N ASN A 161 12.29 9.01 24.71
CA ASN A 161 13.63 8.54 24.35
C ASN A 161 13.83 8.39 22.84
N ARG A 162 12.77 8.33 22.03
CA ARG A 162 12.91 8.14 20.57
C ARG A 162 13.18 9.47 19.89
N GLU A 163 14.42 9.69 19.46
CA GLU A 163 14.92 10.97 18.94
C GLU A 163 13.99 11.67 17.93
N ASP A 164 13.49 10.93 16.93
CA ASP A 164 12.58 11.49 15.91
C ASP A 164 11.24 11.95 16.51
N LEU A 165 10.73 11.24 17.52
CA LEU A 165 9.47 11.55 18.18
C LEU A 165 9.64 12.71 19.16
N VAL A 166 10.72 12.71 19.95
CA VAL A 166 11.09 13.81 20.86
C VAL A 166 11.24 15.12 20.08
N LYS A 167 11.90 15.07 18.91
CA LYS A 167 12.01 16.22 18.04
C LYS A 167 10.65 16.70 17.53
N ALA A 168 9.81 15.79 17.04
CA ALA A 168 8.47 16.13 16.55
C ALA A 168 7.58 16.76 17.64
N LEU A 169 7.64 16.26 18.88
CA LEU A 169 6.92 16.80 20.03
C LEU A 169 7.43 18.19 20.42
N SER A 170 8.74 18.41 20.33
CA SER A 170 9.38 19.71 20.64
C SER A 170 9.05 20.76 19.59
N ASP A 171 9.12 20.41 18.31
CA ASP A 171 8.78 21.28 17.17
C ASP A 171 7.30 21.72 17.22
N ASP A 172 6.40 20.83 17.67
CA ASP A 172 4.98 21.13 17.85
C ASP A 172 4.73 22.14 18.98
N ALA A 173 5.41 21.99 20.12
CA ALA A 173 5.32 22.94 21.23
C ALA A 173 5.70 24.37 20.81
N ILE A 174 6.80 24.52 20.07
CA ILE A 174 7.27 25.81 19.53
C ILE A 174 6.23 26.43 18.56
N ARG A 175 5.61 25.60 17.73
CA ARG A 175 4.55 26.05 16.79
C ARG A 175 3.28 26.48 17.52
N GLY A 176 2.94 25.83 18.64
CA GLY A 176 1.83 26.21 19.51
C GLY A 176 1.99 27.63 20.04
N GLU A 177 3.16 27.95 20.61
CA GLU A 177 3.48 29.29 21.13
C GLU A 177 3.46 30.38 20.05
N SER A 178 3.86 30.04 18.82
CA SER A 178 3.86 30.98 17.68
C SER A 178 2.45 31.24 17.11
N ARG A 179 1.53 30.26 17.19
CA ARG A 179 0.15 30.37 16.69
C ARG A 179 -0.75 31.23 17.58
N GLU A 180 -0.47 31.35 18.87
CA GLU A 180 -1.16 32.31 19.74
C GLU A 180 -0.89 33.78 19.35
N MET A 181 0.11 34.05 18.50
CA MET A 181 0.45 35.40 18.05
C MET A 181 -0.04 35.79 16.64
N ILE A 182 -0.42 34.86 15.76
CA ILE A 182 -0.74 35.21 14.35
C ILE A 182 -1.93 34.39 13.81
N GLY A 183 -2.98 35.11 13.39
CA GLY A 183 -4.24 34.58 12.87
C GLY A 183 -4.09 33.64 11.66
N VAL A 184 -5.01 32.68 11.59
CA VAL A 184 -5.02 31.50 10.72
C VAL A 184 -5.24 31.84 9.23
N PHE A 185 -4.38 31.33 8.34
CA PHE A 185 -4.62 31.25 6.90
C PHE A 185 -4.93 29.80 6.46
N PRO A 186 -5.92 29.57 5.59
CA PRO A 186 -6.17 28.24 5.05
C PRO A 186 -5.18 27.91 3.93
N ARG A 187 -4.61 26.70 3.98
CA ARG A 187 -3.75 26.15 2.92
C ARG A 187 -4.59 25.28 1.99
N VAL A 188 -4.60 25.62 0.70
CA VAL A 188 -5.20 24.84 -0.37
C VAL A 188 -4.23 23.75 -0.80
N CYS A 189 -4.66 22.49 -0.80
CA CYS A 189 -4.03 21.40 -1.55
C CYS A 189 -5.13 20.46 -2.07
N SER A 190 -5.24 20.30 -3.39
CA SER A 190 -4.73 19.11 -4.10
C SER A 190 -4.95 19.23 -5.61
N HIS A 191 -3.97 18.75 -6.38
CA HIS A 191 -4.09 18.46 -7.80
C HIS A 191 -4.98 17.21 -7.95
N GLY A 192 -5.94 17.24 -8.89
CA GLY A 192 -6.87 16.13 -9.12
C GLY A 192 -6.23 14.96 -9.91
N PRO A 193 -6.83 13.76 -9.86
CA PRO A 193 -6.31 12.57 -10.52
C PRO A 193 -6.46 12.62 -12.05
N THR A 194 -5.52 11.98 -12.76
CA THR A 194 -5.40 11.90 -14.24
C THR A 194 -6.39 10.96 -14.94
N ARG A 195 -7.24 10.22 -14.23
CA ARG A 195 -8.27 9.32 -14.81
C ARG A 195 -9.68 9.85 -14.54
N SER A 196 -10.52 9.87 -15.57
CA SER A 196 -11.87 10.41 -15.46
C SER A 196 -12.83 9.39 -14.85
N ARG A 197 -13.97 9.88 -14.33
CA ARG A 197 -15.06 9.05 -13.81
C ARG A 197 -15.56 8.06 -14.87
N GLU A 198 -15.53 8.48 -16.14
CA GLU A 198 -15.97 7.71 -17.30
C GLU A 198 -15.07 6.49 -17.52
N SER A 199 -13.74 6.62 -17.41
CA SER A 199 -12.82 5.47 -17.51
C SER A 199 -13.07 4.41 -16.43
N PHE A 200 -13.39 4.83 -15.21
CA PHE A 200 -13.75 3.89 -14.14
C PHE A 200 -15.10 3.22 -14.39
N ASN A 201 -16.07 3.93 -14.97
CA ASN A 201 -17.35 3.34 -15.35
C ASN A 201 -17.18 2.30 -16.48
N GLU A 202 -16.30 2.58 -17.45
CA GLU A 202 -15.99 1.65 -18.55
C GLU A 202 -15.36 0.36 -18.02
N LEU A 203 -14.38 0.46 -17.12
CA LEU A 203 -13.78 -0.71 -16.45
C LEU A 203 -14.82 -1.52 -15.66
N CYS A 204 -15.72 -0.87 -14.92
CA CYS A 204 -16.83 -1.58 -14.25
C CYS A 204 -17.70 -2.33 -15.26
N SER A 205 -17.97 -1.74 -16.44
CA SER A 205 -18.76 -2.37 -17.49
C SER A 205 -18.06 -3.59 -18.09
N GLU A 206 -16.74 -3.52 -18.30
CA GLU A 206 -15.92 -4.64 -18.79
C GLU A 206 -15.88 -5.79 -17.78
N ILE A 207 -15.65 -5.49 -16.50
CA ILE A 207 -15.67 -6.50 -15.42
C ILE A 207 -17.03 -7.19 -15.34
N ASN A 208 -18.12 -6.42 -15.44
CA ASN A 208 -19.47 -6.99 -15.45
C ASN A 208 -19.72 -7.88 -16.68
N SER A 209 -19.22 -7.48 -17.85
CA SER A 209 -19.34 -8.26 -19.09
C SER A 209 -18.55 -9.56 -19.01
N ALA A 210 -17.34 -9.54 -18.45
CA ALA A 210 -16.54 -10.72 -18.21
C ALA A 210 -17.23 -11.69 -17.25
N TRP A 211 -17.80 -11.18 -16.15
CA TRP A 211 -18.60 -11.99 -15.22
C TRP A 211 -19.77 -12.68 -15.93
N HIS A 212 -20.54 -11.94 -16.74
CA HIS A 212 -21.67 -12.49 -17.48
C HIS A 212 -21.23 -13.63 -18.40
N HIS A 213 -20.13 -13.46 -19.14
CA HIS A 213 -19.65 -14.48 -20.06
C HIS A 213 -19.10 -15.75 -19.36
N ILE A 214 -18.47 -15.59 -18.20
CA ILE A 214 -17.86 -16.70 -17.45
C ILE A 214 -18.92 -17.48 -16.66
N VAL A 215 -19.81 -16.78 -15.97
CA VAL A 215 -20.80 -17.39 -15.06
C VAL A 215 -22.05 -17.84 -15.82
N HIS A 216 -22.36 -17.17 -16.93
CA HIS A 216 -23.58 -17.40 -17.73
C HIS A 216 -23.30 -17.56 -19.23
N PRO A 217 -22.48 -18.53 -19.65
CA PRO A 217 -22.08 -18.68 -21.06
C PRO A 217 -23.26 -18.91 -22.01
N GLU A 218 -24.38 -19.45 -21.50
CA GLU A 218 -25.60 -19.76 -22.26
C GLU A 218 -26.66 -18.65 -22.21
N LEU A 219 -26.51 -17.63 -21.35
CA LEU A 219 -27.47 -16.51 -21.27
C LEU A 219 -27.03 -15.38 -22.19
N SER A 220 -27.97 -14.87 -22.98
CA SER A 220 -27.72 -13.68 -23.77
C SER A 220 -27.51 -12.46 -22.86
N ASN A 221 -26.75 -11.45 -23.31
CA ASN A 221 -26.56 -10.19 -22.57
C ASN A 221 -27.89 -9.42 -22.29
N SER A 222 -28.99 -9.85 -22.90
CA SER A 222 -30.34 -9.33 -22.73
C SER A 222 -31.17 -10.05 -21.67
N GLU A 223 -30.68 -11.15 -21.10
CA GLU A 223 -31.38 -11.95 -20.10
C GLU A 223 -30.74 -11.75 -18.72
N LEU A 224 -31.59 -11.50 -17.71
CA LEU A 224 -31.14 -11.32 -16.34
C LEU A 224 -30.73 -12.69 -15.75
N PRO A 225 -29.55 -12.79 -15.12
CA PRO A 225 -29.14 -14.02 -14.47
C PRO A 225 -29.99 -14.33 -13.22
N PRO A 226 -30.03 -15.60 -12.77
CA PRO A 226 -30.58 -15.95 -11.46
C PRO A 226 -29.94 -15.11 -10.36
N ARG A 227 -30.74 -14.70 -9.36
CA ARG A 227 -30.33 -13.76 -8.31
C ARG A 227 -29.09 -14.19 -7.53
N GLU A 228 -28.89 -15.48 -7.33
CA GLU A 228 -27.68 -16.04 -6.69
C GLU A 228 -26.39 -15.93 -7.52
N LEU A 229 -26.50 -15.60 -8.81
CA LEU A 229 -25.40 -15.56 -9.77
C LEU A 229 -25.22 -14.15 -10.39
N GLU A 230 -25.95 -13.17 -9.88
CA GLU A 230 -25.88 -11.76 -10.29
C GLU A 230 -24.68 -11.07 -9.63
N LEU A 231 -23.85 -10.38 -10.42
CA LEU A 231 -22.81 -9.52 -9.88
C LEU A 231 -23.44 -8.24 -9.31
N ALA A 232 -23.74 -8.25 -8.02
CA ALA A 232 -24.56 -7.22 -7.39
C ALA A 232 -23.89 -5.84 -7.28
N ALA A 233 -22.55 -5.77 -7.24
CA ALA A 233 -21.83 -4.51 -7.16
C ALA A 233 -20.36 -4.65 -7.58
N ILE A 234 -19.82 -3.58 -8.17
CA ILE A 234 -18.38 -3.41 -8.40
C ILE A 234 -17.96 -2.14 -7.67
N PHE A 235 -17.00 -2.28 -6.76
CA PHE A 235 -16.41 -1.16 -6.04
C PHE A 235 -14.97 -0.99 -6.50
N ILE A 236 -14.66 0.16 -7.09
CA ILE A 236 -13.28 0.60 -7.34
C ILE A 236 -12.91 1.54 -6.22
N THR A 237 -12.01 1.10 -5.33
CA THR A 237 -11.54 1.88 -4.19
C THR A 237 -10.37 2.79 -4.57
N SER A 238 -10.11 3.80 -3.74
CA SER A 238 -9.31 5.01 -3.99
C SER A 238 -7.83 4.81 -4.39
N GLU A 239 -7.16 5.95 -4.61
CA GLU A 239 -5.76 6.15 -5.02
C GLU A 239 -4.76 5.16 -4.40
N LEU A 240 -4.14 4.36 -5.27
CA LEU A 240 -2.86 3.71 -5.01
C LEU A 240 -1.81 4.83 -4.91
N LEU A 241 -1.34 5.12 -3.70
CA LEU A 241 -0.37 6.20 -3.48
C LEU A 241 1.01 5.83 -4.02
N ALA A 242 1.34 4.55 -3.94
CA ALA A 242 2.59 3.96 -4.38
C ALA A 242 2.42 2.45 -4.48
N GLY A 243 3.19 1.81 -5.36
CA GLY A 243 3.29 0.37 -5.38
C GLY A 243 4.58 -0.10 -6.02
N MET A 244 5.03 -1.29 -5.64
CA MET A 244 6.03 -2.08 -6.35
C MET A 244 5.32 -3.31 -6.90
N LYS A 245 5.46 -3.55 -8.20
CA LYS A 245 5.03 -4.79 -8.85
C LYS A 245 6.26 -5.49 -9.37
N VAL A 246 6.60 -6.59 -8.72
CA VAL A 246 7.73 -7.44 -9.06
C VAL A 246 9.02 -6.64 -9.20
N GLY A 247 9.37 -5.83 -8.19
CA GLY A 247 10.56 -4.99 -8.16
C GLY A 247 10.58 -3.79 -9.10
N PHE A 248 9.46 -3.46 -9.75
CA PHE A 248 9.31 -2.23 -10.52
C PHE A 248 8.30 -1.31 -9.84
N PRO A 249 8.55 0.02 -9.79
CA PRO A 249 7.53 0.96 -9.32
C PRO A 249 6.31 0.88 -10.23
N VAL A 250 5.12 0.82 -9.65
CA VAL A 250 3.87 0.84 -10.40
C VAL A 250 3.74 2.22 -11.06
N PRO A 251 3.49 2.29 -12.39
CA PRO A 251 3.41 3.57 -13.08
C PRO A 251 2.25 4.41 -12.57
N ALA A 252 2.42 5.73 -12.67
CA ALA A 252 1.30 6.66 -12.54
C ALA A 252 0.22 6.33 -13.57
N ALA A 253 -1.05 6.49 -13.18
CA ALA A 253 -2.15 6.23 -14.08
C ALA A 253 -2.05 7.13 -15.33
N GLY A 254 -1.97 6.53 -16.51
CA GLY A 254 -1.82 7.23 -17.80
C GLY A 254 -0.44 7.08 -18.43
N THR A 255 0.56 6.59 -17.69
CA THR A 255 1.94 6.48 -18.19
C THR A 255 2.37 5.04 -18.47
N GLU A 256 1.44 4.09 -18.46
CA GLU A 256 1.73 2.65 -18.47
C GLU A 256 2.55 2.21 -19.68
N ILE A 257 2.26 2.72 -20.89
CA ILE A 257 3.01 2.39 -22.11
C ILE A 257 4.42 2.98 -22.10
N ALA A 258 4.58 4.23 -21.64
CA ALA A 258 5.89 4.86 -21.55
C ALA A 258 6.79 4.14 -20.53
N TRP A 259 6.22 3.84 -19.36
CA TRP A 259 6.86 3.04 -18.33
C TRP A 259 7.21 1.63 -18.82
N ALA A 260 6.30 0.97 -19.55
CA ALA A 260 6.58 -0.36 -20.08
C ALA A 260 7.72 -0.34 -21.12
N LYS A 261 7.81 0.72 -21.94
CA LYS A 261 8.92 0.93 -22.89
C LYS A 261 10.25 1.13 -22.16
N GLU A 262 10.25 1.93 -21.09
CA GLU A 262 11.43 2.19 -20.27
C GLU A 262 12.00 0.91 -19.64
N HIS A 263 11.14 0.02 -19.16
CA HIS A 263 11.54 -1.20 -18.46
C HIS A 263 11.56 -2.47 -19.35
N PHE A 264 11.31 -2.34 -20.66
CA PHE A 264 11.10 -3.50 -21.53
C PHE A 264 12.29 -4.46 -21.60
N GLU A 265 13.52 -3.95 -21.60
CA GLU A 265 14.71 -4.81 -21.57
C GLU A 265 14.76 -5.65 -20.28
N SER A 266 14.46 -5.05 -19.13
CA SER A 266 14.39 -5.79 -17.86
C SER A 266 13.26 -6.83 -17.87
N PHE A 267 12.15 -6.58 -18.57
CA PHE A 267 11.08 -7.56 -18.74
C PHE A 267 11.55 -8.76 -19.57
N LYS A 268 12.25 -8.52 -20.68
CA LYS A 268 12.84 -9.58 -21.52
C LYS A 268 13.91 -10.39 -20.78
N GLU A 269 14.74 -9.74 -19.96
CA GLU A 269 15.72 -10.43 -19.12
C GLU A 269 15.02 -11.40 -18.16
N ARG A 270 13.91 -10.99 -17.53
CA ARG A 270 13.11 -11.88 -16.66
C ARG A 270 12.47 -13.01 -17.43
N ALA A 271 11.87 -12.73 -18.59
CA ALA A 271 11.28 -13.74 -19.46
C ALA A 271 12.33 -14.80 -19.87
N ALA A 272 13.54 -14.37 -20.22
CA ALA A 272 14.66 -15.26 -20.56
C ALA A 272 15.14 -16.13 -19.38
N LEU A 273 14.91 -15.69 -18.14
CA LEU A 273 15.16 -16.47 -16.92
C LEU A 273 14.02 -17.46 -16.57
N GLY A 274 12.98 -17.53 -17.40
CA GLY A 274 11.86 -18.47 -17.23
C GLY A 274 10.72 -17.95 -16.36
N ASP A 275 10.62 -16.63 -16.15
CA ASP A 275 9.48 -16.04 -15.46
C ASP A 275 8.25 -16.01 -16.38
N GLU A 276 7.37 -17.02 -16.25
CA GLU A 276 6.20 -17.23 -17.11
C GLU A 276 5.29 -15.99 -17.19
N ASP A 277 5.12 -15.25 -16.09
CA ASP A 277 4.30 -14.03 -16.08
C ASP A 277 4.89 -12.95 -17.01
N PHE A 278 6.22 -12.87 -17.10
CA PHE A 278 6.90 -11.92 -17.99
C PHE A 278 7.06 -12.44 -19.42
N VAL A 279 7.08 -13.76 -19.63
CA VAL A 279 6.98 -14.34 -20.99
C VAL A 279 5.67 -13.91 -21.63
N ASP A 280 4.55 -14.16 -20.94
CA ASP A 280 3.22 -13.79 -21.43
C ASP A 280 3.09 -12.27 -21.60
N TYR A 281 3.60 -11.49 -20.64
CA TYR A 281 3.50 -10.04 -20.68
C TYR A 281 4.36 -9.39 -21.78
N VAL A 282 5.57 -9.90 -22.05
CA VAL A 282 6.39 -9.45 -23.18
C VAL A 282 5.69 -9.75 -24.50
N GLU A 283 5.15 -10.97 -24.66
CA GLU A 283 4.39 -11.34 -25.86
C GLU A 283 3.15 -10.45 -26.05
N GLU A 284 2.45 -10.10 -24.96
CA GLU A 284 1.33 -9.16 -24.99
C GLU A 284 1.76 -7.77 -25.45
N LEU A 285 2.85 -7.22 -24.88
CA LEU A 285 3.35 -5.88 -25.21
C LEU A 285 3.81 -5.80 -26.67
N GLU A 286 4.52 -6.81 -27.18
CA GLU A 286 4.98 -6.86 -28.58
C GLU A 286 3.83 -6.86 -29.58
N LYS A 287 2.64 -7.35 -29.20
CA LYS A 287 1.44 -7.34 -30.03
C LYS A 287 0.68 -6.02 -30.00
N LYS A 288 0.96 -5.12 -29.04
CA LYS A 288 0.22 -3.84 -28.89
C LYS A 288 0.73 -2.78 -29.87
N PRO A 289 -0.13 -2.22 -30.75
CA PRO A 289 0.28 -1.20 -31.72
C PRO A 289 0.89 0.04 -31.06
N GLU A 290 0.25 0.56 -30.01
CA GLU A 290 0.70 1.69 -29.18
C GLU A 290 2.09 1.50 -28.53
N PHE A 291 2.46 0.24 -28.28
CA PHE A 291 3.79 -0.11 -27.79
C PHE A 291 4.85 -0.05 -28.90
N ASN A 292 4.50 -0.42 -30.12
CA ASN A 292 5.43 -0.40 -31.27
C ASN A 292 5.49 0.95 -32.01
N GLU A 293 4.53 1.85 -31.75
CA GLU A 293 4.56 3.20 -32.31
C GLU A 293 5.74 4.01 -31.75
N ALA A 294 6.50 4.64 -32.66
CA ALA A 294 7.53 5.63 -32.29
C ALA A 294 6.87 6.82 -31.57
N PRO A 295 7.55 7.46 -30.60
CA PRO A 295 7.00 8.61 -29.91
C PRO A 295 6.56 9.66 -30.94
N ARG A 296 5.29 10.09 -30.88
CA ARG A 296 4.80 11.17 -31.72
C ARG A 296 5.65 12.40 -31.40
N SER A 297 6.41 12.86 -32.39
CA SER A 297 7.10 14.14 -32.34
C SER A 297 6.06 15.24 -32.17
N GLU A 298 6.10 15.96 -31.05
CA GLU A 298 5.38 17.23 -30.86
C GLU A 298 5.89 18.31 -31.82
#